data_AF-A0A7Y5K555-F1
#
_entry.id   AF-A0A7Y5K555-F1
#
_cell.length_a   1.000
_cell.length_b   1.000
_cell.length_c   1.000
_cell.angle_alpha   90.00
_cell.angle_beta   90.00
_cell.angle_gamma   90.00
#
_symmetry.space_group_name_H-M   'P 1'
#
loop_
_entity.id
_entity.type
_entity.pdbx_description
1 polymer ?
#
loop_
_entity_poly.entity_id
_entity_poly.type
_entity_poly.pdbx_seq_one_letter_code
_entity_poly.pdbx_strand_id
1 'polypeptide(L)'
;VGDAFSISVENAHTPGRAGGFTYTVALDCGDGAGYGAVGTERERSCPTSAEGTRTVKGKVLDQDGRFTEYTAVVRVVKRPQSITFTPPPPASATLGTSLTLAAAGGGSGNPVVFGTLTPSACSVSGSTVRLLAIGACTVSADQAGDATYLPAVQRTATIAVVWLFTGFLAPVDSAPALNRVNAGSAVPIKFGLGGDRGMSVLPGGSPASMPVSCATGAALGPATPTETPGKSGLTYDAASQTYAIVWRTDKGWAGSCRQLALTLADGSTHTARFEFR
;
A
#
# COMPACT_ATOMS: atom_id res chain seq x y z
N VAL A 1 5.25 -28.07 -0.64
CA VAL A 1 4.70 -28.60 -1.90
C VAL A 1 5.62 -28.17 -3.02
N GLY A 2 5.90 -29.06 -3.97
CA GLY A 2 6.76 -28.81 -5.13
C GLY A 2 8.21 -29.23 -4.93
N ASP A 3 8.72 -29.27 -3.70
CA ASP A 3 10.08 -29.76 -3.39
C ASP A 3 10.06 -31.20 -2.92
N ALA A 4 11.07 -31.99 -3.30
CA ALA A 4 11.29 -33.28 -2.67
C ALA A 4 12.03 -33.10 -1.34
N PHE A 5 11.82 -34.03 -0.41
CA PHE A 5 12.65 -34.18 0.79
C PHE A 5 13.25 -35.58 0.81
N SER A 6 14.39 -35.75 1.48
CA SER A 6 14.99 -37.07 1.64
C SER A 6 14.63 -37.69 2.98
N ILE A 7 14.43 -39.01 2.98
CA ILE A 7 14.48 -39.82 4.19
C ILE A 7 15.71 -40.72 4.13
N SER A 8 16.45 -40.80 5.23
CA SER A 8 17.63 -41.65 5.35
C SER A 8 17.56 -42.54 6.60
N VAL A 9 18.25 -43.68 6.53
CA VAL A 9 18.59 -44.49 7.70
C VAL A 9 20.08 -44.40 7.91
N GLU A 10 20.48 -43.89 9.08
CA GLU A 10 21.86 -43.71 9.48
C GLU A 10 22.17 -44.53 10.73
N ASN A 11 23.44 -44.88 10.93
CA ASN A 11 23.94 -45.57 12.13
C ASN A 11 23.22 -46.89 12.48
N ALA A 12 22.63 -47.58 11.50
CA ALA A 12 22.04 -48.89 11.70
C ALA A 12 23.12 -49.93 12.04
N HIS A 13 22.89 -50.70 13.10
CA HIS A 13 23.81 -51.74 13.59
C HIS A 13 23.05 -53.04 13.85
N THR A 14 23.62 -54.17 13.45
CA THR A 14 23.13 -55.50 13.78
C THR A 14 24.02 -56.09 14.88
N PRO A 15 23.47 -56.45 16.06
CA PRO A 15 24.26 -57.14 17.09
C PRO A 15 24.53 -58.57 16.62
N GLY A 16 25.64 -58.77 15.90
CA GLY A 16 26.01 -60.04 15.28
C GLY A 16 27.50 -60.12 14.96
N ARG A 17 28.06 -61.31 15.18
CA ARG A 17 29.48 -61.69 15.25
C ARG A 17 30.38 -61.13 14.12
N ALA A 18 31.66 -60.93 14.45
CA ALA A 18 32.74 -60.49 13.54
C ALA A 18 32.69 -61.19 12.16
N GLY A 19 32.25 -60.44 11.15
CA GLY A 19 32.04 -60.96 9.80
C GLY A 19 31.11 -60.12 8.93
N GLY A 20 31.32 -58.80 8.86
CA GLY A 20 30.66 -57.92 7.89
C GLY A 20 29.21 -57.55 8.22
N PHE A 21 28.92 -56.24 8.19
CA PHE A 21 27.61 -55.67 8.47
C PHE A 21 26.66 -55.79 7.27
N THR A 22 25.98 -56.93 7.10
CA THR A 22 24.97 -57.09 6.05
C THR A 22 23.57 -56.83 6.61
N TYR A 23 23.12 -55.58 6.55
CA TYR A 23 21.70 -55.23 6.71
C TYR A 23 21.17 -54.62 5.41
N THR A 24 19.88 -54.81 5.17
CA THR A 24 19.17 -54.16 4.07
C THR A 24 18.14 -53.19 4.61
N VAL A 25 17.72 -52.24 3.78
CA VAL A 25 16.78 -51.19 4.15
C VAL A 25 15.66 -51.14 3.13
N ALA A 26 14.45 -50.85 3.61
CA ALA A 26 13.35 -50.41 2.77
C ALA A 26 12.80 -49.09 3.32
N LEU A 27 12.57 -48.12 2.45
CA LEU A 27 12.11 -46.77 2.78
C LEU A 27 10.73 -46.49 2.20
N ASP A 28 9.85 -45.86 2.98
CA ASP A 28 8.49 -45.47 2.61
C ASP A 28 8.30 -43.96 2.81
N CYS A 29 7.93 -43.27 1.74
CA CYS A 29 7.71 -41.82 1.72
C CYS A 29 6.37 -41.37 2.35
N GLY A 30 5.55 -42.31 2.82
CA GLY A 30 4.26 -42.01 3.44
C GLY A 30 3.26 -41.41 2.46
N ASP A 31 3.40 -41.71 1.17
CA ASP A 31 2.55 -41.23 0.07
C ASP A 31 1.50 -42.26 -0.37
N GLY A 32 1.43 -43.40 0.32
CA GLY A 32 0.52 -44.50 0.02
C GLY A 32 1.06 -45.54 -0.95
N ALA A 33 2.24 -45.31 -1.57
CA ALA A 33 2.91 -46.30 -2.40
C ALA A 33 3.57 -47.43 -1.57
N GLY A 34 3.79 -47.16 -0.27
CA GLY A 34 4.42 -48.09 0.65
C GLY A 34 5.94 -48.15 0.50
N TYR A 35 6.52 -49.23 1.04
CA TYR A 35 7.96 -49.47 1.00
C TYR A 35 8.46 -49.69 -0.43
N GLY A 36 9.56 -49.01 -0.78
CA GLY A 36 10.34 -49.35 -1.96
C GLY A 36 11.05 -50.70 -1.83
N ALA A 37 11.84 -51.04 -2.84
CA ALA A 37 12.62 -52.27 -2.84
C ALA A 37 13.56 -52.36 -1.62
N VAL A 38 13.67 -53.55 -1.05
CA VAL A 38 14.65 -53.84 0.00
C VAL A 38 16.03 -53.88 -0.64
N GLY A 39 16.99 -53.12 -0.11
CA GLY A 39 18.33 -53.05 -0.69
C GLY A 39 19.39 -52.38 0.18
N THR A 40 20.50 -52.01 -0.45
CA THR A 40 21.63 -51.33 0.20
C THR A 40 21.51 -49.81 0.16
N GLU A 41 20.54 -49.25 -0.57
CA GLU A 41 20.27 -47.82 -0.57
C GLU A 41 19.82 -47.36 0.82
N ARG A 42 20.38 -46.25 1.30
CA ARG A 42 20.15 -45.71 2.64
C ARG A 42 19.36 -44.42 2.65
N GLU A 43 19.11 -43.85 1.48
CA GLU A 43 18.40 -42.60 1.30
C GLU A 43 17.37 -42.76 0.18
N ARG A 44 16.20 -42.13 0.34
CA ARG A 44 15.15 -42.06 -0.68
C ARG A 44 14.62 -40.64 -0.77
N SER A 45 14.56 -40.11 -1.99
CA SER A 45 13.90 -38.84 -2.29
C SER A 45 12.38 -39.04 -2.37
N CYS A 46 11.65 -38.19 -1.64
CA CYS A 46 10.21 -38.26 -1.47
C CYS A 46 9.54 -37.00 -2.04
N PRO A 47 8.74 -37.10 -3.13
CA PRO A 47 8.13 -35.95 -3.77
C PRO A 47 6.98 -35.37 -2.95
N THR A 48 6.79 -34.04 -2.97
CA THR A 48 5.67 -33.38 -2.27
C THR A 48 4.65 -32.76 -3.22
N SER A 49 3.71 -33.58 -3.71
CA SER A 49 2.66 -33.16 -4.64
C SER A 49 1.44 -32.48 -4.00
N ALA A 50 1.25 -32.63 -2.69
CA ALA A 50 0.12 -32.07 -1.95
C ALA A 50 0.53 -31.69 -0.53
N GLU A 51 -0.15 -30.68 0.03
CA GLU A 51 -0.01 -30.32 1.44
C GLU A 51 -0.60 -31.42 2.34
N GLY A 52 -0.09 -31.51 3.56
CA GLY A 52 -0.57 -32.48 4.54
C GLY A 52 0.53 -33.05 5.39
N THR A 53 0.13 -33.95 6.29
CA THR A 53 1.04 -34.64 7.19
C THR A 53 1.23 -36.06 6.68
N ARG A 54 2.49 -36.47 6.55
CA ARG A 54 2.88 -37.81 6.11
C ARG A 54 3.61 -38.51 7.25
N THR A 55 3.32 -39.80 7.43
CA THR A 55 4.15 -40.66 8.28
C THR A 55 5.10 -41.42 7.36
N VAL A 56 6.37 -41.04 7.37
CA VAL A 56 7.42 -41.74 6.63
C VAL A 56 7.95 -42.88 7.47
N LYS A 57 8.45 -43.93 6.81
CA LYS A 57 8.90 -45.13 7.49
C LYS A 57 10.19 -45.68 6.92
N GLY A 58 10.99 -46.31 7.77
CA GLY A 58 12.20 -47.03 7.39
C GLY A 58 12.26 -48.39 8.08
N LYS A 59 12.47 -49.46 7.32
CA LYS A 59 12.74 -50.79 7.86
C LYS A 59 14.23 -51.07 7.78
N VAL A 60 14.82 -51.53 8.87
CA VAL A 60 16.17 -52.10 8.90
C VAL A 60 16.02 -53.60 9.07
N LEU A 61 16.47 -54.36 8.07
CA LEU A 61 16.33 -55.81 8.01
C LEU A 61 17.69 -56.49 8.23
N ASP A 62 17.73 -57.51 9.08
CA ASP A 62 18.86 -58.42 9.22
C ASP A 62 18.93 -59.44 8.06
N GLN A 63 20.00 -60.26 8.05
CA GLN A 63 20.21 -61.29 7.03
C GLN A 63 19.14 -62.39 7.02
N ASP A 64 18.41 -62.57 8.12
CA ASP A 64 17.32 -63.56 8.26
C ASP A 64 15.96 -62.95 7.88
N GLY A 65 15.93 -61.68 7.46
CA GLY A 65 14.73 -60.94 7.07
C GLY A 65 13.91 -60.39 8.25
N ARG A 66 14.38 -60.51 9.50
CA ARG A 66 13.73 -59.84 10.64
C ARG A 66 14.04 -58.36 10.57
N PHE A 67 13.08 -57.54 10.97
CA PHE A 67 13.21 -56.10 10.84
C PHE A 67 12.78 -55.32 12.07
N THR A 68 13.39 -54.15 12.23
CA THR A 68 12.88 -53.07 13.09
C THR A 68 12.36 -51.96 12.19
N GLU A 69 11.17 -51.46 12.49
CA GLU A 69 10.53 -50.35 11.76
C GLU A 69 10.66 -49.06 12.56
N TYR A 70 11.08 -47.99 11.89
CA TYR A 70 11.16 -46.64 12.42
C TYR A 70 10.19 -45.75 11.66
N THR A 71 9.60 -44.79 12.37
CA THR A 71 8.64 -43.83 11.79
C THR A 71 9.01 -42.40 12.14
N ALA A 72 8.81 -41.48 11.21
CA ALA A 72 8.87 -40.05 11.46
C ALA A 72 7.67 -39.35 10.80
N VAL A 73 7.35 -38.15 11.28
CA VAL A 73 6.26 -37.34 10.73
C VAL A 73 6.83 -36.17 9.98
N VAL A 74 6.39 -35.99 8.74
CA VAL A 74 6.78 -34.88 7.86
C VAL A 74 5.54 -34.07 7.54
N ARG A 75 5.62 -32.75 7.77
CA ARG A 75 4.55 -31.81 7.42
C ARG A 75 4.90 -31.08 6.13
N VAL A 76 4.13 -31.33 5.08
CA VAL A 76 4.22 -30.61 3.81
C VAL A 76 3.28 -29.41 3.85
N VAL A 77 3.82 -28.22 3.60
CA VAL A 77 3.06 -26.97 3.54
C VAL A 77 3.12 -26.33 2.15
N LYS A 78 2.14 -25.49 1.82
CA LYS A 78 2.19 -24.60 0.66
C LYS A 78 3.13 -23.42 0.89
N ARG A 79 3.66 -22.87 -0.20
CA ARG A 79 4.57 -21.72 -0.19
C ARG A 79 3.77 -20.42 -0.06
N PRO A 80 4.21 -19.44 0.74
CA PRO A 80 3.59 -18.12 0.74
C PRO A 80 3.86 -17.40 -0.60
N GLN A 81 2.99 -16.45 -0.93
CA GLN A 81 3.18 -15.54 -2.06
C GLN A 81 2.65 -14.14 -1.72
N SER A 82 3.05 -13.14 -2.50
CA SER A 82 2.76 -11.74 -2.25
C SER A 82 2.29 -11.01 -3.50
N ILE A 83 1.49 -9.97 -3.29
CA ILE A 83 1.10 -8.99 -4.30
C ILE A 83 1.85 -7.68 -4.01
N THR A 84 2.20 -6.94 -5.05
CA THR A 84 2.77 -5.59 -4.93
C THR A 84 2.13 -4.68 -5.97
N PHE A 85 1.60 -3.52 -5.57
CA PHE A 85 1.18 -2.50 -6.53
C PHE A 85 2.40 -1.90 -7.24
N THR A 86 2.42 -1.96 -8.56
CA THR A 86 3.56 -1.51 -9.38
C THR A 86 3.07 -1.03 -10.75
N PRO A 87 3.12 0.28 -11.05
CA PRO A 87 3.46 1.36 -10.10
C PRO A 87 2.44 1.46 -8.95
N PRO A 88 2.82 2.01 -7.77
CA PRO A 88 1.85 2.29 -6.73
C PRO A 88 0.81 3.32 -7.22
N PRO A 89 -0.46 3.23 -6.77
CA PRO A 89 -1.44 4.27 -7.04
C PRO A 89 -0.95 5.64 -6.55
N PRO A 90 -1.39 6.74 -7.18
CA PRO A 90 -1.02 8.08 -6.73
C PRO A 90 -1.55 8.33 -5.32
N ALA A 91 -0.80 9.11 -4.52
CA ALA A 91 -1.23 9.49 -3.18
C ALA A 91 -2.56 10.27 -3.17
N SER A 92 -2.80 11.05 -4.23
CA SER A 92 -4.04 11.81 -4.42
C SER A 92 -4.43 11.92 -5.89
N ALA A 93 -5.71 12.06 -6.17
CA ALA A 93 -6.24 12.32 -7.50
C ALA A 93 -7.54 13.14 -7.43
N THR A 94 -7.87 13.81 -8.53
CA THR A 94 -9.03 14.70 -8.58
C THR A 94 -10.33 13.91 -8.70
N LEU A 95 -11.36 14.38 -7.99
CA LEU A 95 -12.72 13.86 -8.05
C LEU A 95 -13.21 13.68 -9.49
N GLY A 96 -13.85 12.54 -9.77
CA GLY A 96 -14.38 12.21 -11.09
C GLY A 96 -13.37 11.56 -12.04
N THR A 97 -12.09 11.50 -11.69
CA THR A 97 -11.04 10.84 -12.49
C THR A 97 -11.19 9.32 -12.49
N SER A 98 -10.82 8.69 -13.61
CA SER A 98 -10.59 7.25 -13.72
C SER A 98 -9.09 6.95 -13.71
N LEU A 99 -8.65 5.97 -12.93
CA LEU A 99 -7.26 5.52 -12.88
C LEU A 99 -7.20 4.02 -13.20
N THR A 100 -6.07 3.58 -13.75
CA THR A 100 -5.81 2.16 -13.98
C THR A 100 -4.89 1.64 -12.88
N LEU A 101 -5.34 0.59 -12.18
CA LEU A 101 -4.57 -0.13 -11.18
C LEU A 101 -3.67 -1.16 -11.85
N ALA A 102 -2.48 -1.34 -11.30
CA ALA A 102 -1.53 -2.36 -11.71
C ALA A 102 -0.86 -2.98 -10.48
N ALA A 103 -0.72 -4.29 -10.49
CA ALA A 103 -0.05 -5.02 -9.42
C ALA A 103 0.64 -6.26 -9.99
N ALA A 104 1.84 -6.54 -9.48
CA ALA A 104 2.53 -7.80 -9.70
C ALA A 104 1.99 -8.85 -8.71
N GLY A 105 1.51 -9.97 -9.25
CA GLY A 105 1.11 -11.14 -8.47
C GLY A 105 2.31 -12.04 -8.11
N GLY A 106 2.06 -13.03 -7.27
CA GLY A 106 3.04 -14.00 -6.81
C GLY A 106 3.09 -15.30 -7.63
N GLY A 107 3.81 -16.29 -7.08
CA GLY A 107 4.23 -17.50 -7.79
C GLY A 107 3.13 -18.45 -8.26
N SER A 108 1.89 -18.30 -7.79
CA SER A 108 0.76 -19.10 -8.30
C SER A 108 0.42 -18.81 -9.77
N GLY A 109 0.81 -17.64 -10.30
CA GLY A 109 0.48 -17.22 -11.67
C GLY A 109 -1.01 -16.90 -11.89
N ASN A 110 -1.86 -17.07 -10.86
CA ASN A 110 -3.28 -16.69 -10.92
C ASN A 110 -3.44 -15.16 -11.12
N PRO A 111 -4.53 -14.71 -11.75
CA PRO A 111 -4.75 -13.28 -11.97
C PRO A 111 -4.93 -12.53 -10.65
N VAL A 112 -4.41 -11.31 -10.60
CA VAL A 112 -4.72 -10.35 -9.53
C VAL A 112 -6.08 -9.73 -9.82
N VAL A 113 -6.95 -9.74 -8.82
CA VAL A 113 -8.30 -9.15 -8.88
C VAL A 113 -8.32 -7.90 -8.01
N PHE A 114 -8.85 -6.80 -8.55
CA PHE A 114 -8.96 -5.54 -7.82
C PHE A 114 -10.37 -5.32 -7.27
N GLY A 115 -10.44 -4.65 -6.13
CA GLY A 115 -11.70 -4.26 -5.47
C GLY A 115 -11.60 -2.89 -4.82
N THR A 116 -12.70 -2.43 -4.22
CA THR A 116 -12.77 -1.24 -3.39
C THR A 116 -13.29 -1.60 -2.01
N LEU A 117 -12.66 -1.05 -0.98
CA LEU A 117 -13.10 -1.14 0.41
C LEU A 117 -13.91 0.10 0.81
N THR A 118 -13.94 1.15 -0.03
CA THR A 118 -14.73 2.37 0.19
C THR A 118 -15.64 2.67 -1.01
N PRO A 119 -16.71 1.88 -1.20
CA PRO A 119 -17.61 2.01 -2.35
C PRO A 119 -18.34 3.37 -2.42
N SER A 120 -18.44 4.10 -1.31
CA SER A 120 -18.96 5.46 -1.28
C SER A 120 -17.98 6.50 -1.85
N ALA A 121 -16.67 6.21 -1.86
CA ALA A 121 -15.63 7.10 -2.35
C ALA A 121 -15.16 6.73 -3.76
N CYS A 122 -15.14 5.45 -4.12
CA CYS A 122 -14.76 4.99 -5.45
C CYS A 122 -15.33 3.63 -5.82
N SER A 123 -15.55 3.40 -7.12
CA SER A 123 -15.93 2.11 -7.70
C SER A 123 -14.77 1.50 -8.48
N VAL A 124 -14.67 0.17 -8.50
CA VAL A 124 -13.68 -0.57 -9.29
C VAL A 124 -14.38 -1.50 -10.27
N SER A 125 -13.95 -1.48 -11.53
CA SER A 125 -14.39 -2.38 -12.60
C SER A 125 -13.17 -2.89 -13.36
N GLY A 126 -12.89 -4.19 -13.27
CA GLY A 126 -11.62 -4.75 -13.75
C GLY A 126 -10.45 -4.11 -12.99
N SER A 127 -9.53 -3.47 -13.72
CA SER A 127 -8.44 -2.68 -13.13
C SER A 127 -8.73 -1.18 -13.08
N THR A 128 -9.90 -0.72 -13.53
CA THR A 128 -10.23 0.71 -13.56
C THR A 128 -10.94 1.13 -12.28
N VAL A 129 -10.37 2.09 -11.56
CA VAL A 129 -11.02 2.76 -10.43
C VAL A 129 -11.60 4.10 -10.89
N ARG A 130 -12.83 4.40 -10.47
CA ARG A 130 -13.50 5.70 -10.69
C ARG A 130 -13.71 6.38 -9.35
N LEU A 131 -13.27 7.64 -9.23
CA LEU A 131 -13.38 8.42 -8.00
C LEU A 131 -14.73 9.16 -7.96
N LEU A 132 -15.53 8.86 -6.94
CA LEU A 132 -16.95 9.23 -6.85
C LEU A 132 -17.22 10.33 -5.81
N ALA A 133 -16.43 10.37 -4.73
CA ALA A 133 -16.57 11.39 -3.69
C ALA A 133 -15.21 11.75 -3.08
N ILE A 134 -15.10 12.97 -2.56
CA ILE A 134 -13.94 13.43 -1.77
C ILE A 134 -13.73 12.56 -0.53
N GLY A 135 -12.46 12.40 -0.14
CA GLY A 135 -12.06 11.54 0.98
C GLY A 135 -11.16 10.40 0.55
N ALA A 136 -11.16 9.29 1.29
CA ALA A 136 -10.25 8.17 1.06
C ALA A 136 -10.88 7.11 0.13
N CYS A 137 -10.32 6.93 -1.06
CA CYS A 137 -10.57 5.77 -1.91
C CYS A 137 -9.55 4.67 -1.55
N THR A 138 -10.00 3.61 -0.87
CA THR A 138 -9.15 2.47 -0.52
C THR A 138 -9.46 1.31 -1.46
N VAL A 139 -8.51 0.97 -2.31
CA VAL A 139 -8.60 -0.16 -3.24
C VAL A 139 -7.89 -1.38 -2.68
N SER A 140 -8.35 -2.57 -3.05
CA SER A 140 -7.73 -3.86 -2.71
C SER A 140 -7.19 -4.56 -3.95
N ALA A 141 -6.20 -5.42 -3.75
CA ALA A 141 -5.69 -6.37 -4.70
C ALA A 141 -5.58 -7.75 -4.03
N ASP A 142 -6.19 -8.74 -4.66
CA ASP A 142 -6.30 -10.12 -4.17
C ASP A 142 -5.79 -11.10 -5.24
N GLN A 143 -5.19 -12.20 -4.80
CA GLN A 143 -4.70 -13.25 -5.69
C GLN A 143 -4.91 -14.61 -5.04
N ALA A 144 -5.65 -15.48 -5.73
CA ALA A 144 -5.90 -16.83 -5.27
C ALA A 144 -4.61 -17.66 -5.22
N GLY A 145 -4.56 -18.59 -4.28
CA GLY A 145 -3.53 -19.64 -4.25
C GLY A 145 -3.80 -20.75 -5.25
N ASP A 146 -2.95 -21.76 -5.24
CA ASP A 146 -3.10 -22.97 -6.04
C ASP A 146 -2.68 -24.21 -5.21
N ALA A 147 -2.31 -25.31 -5.89
CA ALA A 147 -1.81 -26.51 -5.23
C ALA A 147 -0.47 -26.29 -4.48
N THR A 148 0.35 -25.34 -4.94
CA THR A 148 1.71 -25.09 -4.45
C THR A 148 1.78 -23.88 -3.52
N TYR A 149 1.01 -22.84 -3.80
CA TYR A 149 1.03 -21.55 -3.13
C TYR A 149 -0.25 -21.28 -2.33
N LEU A 150 -0.10 -20.66 -1.16
CA LEU A 150 -1.22 -20.12 -0.39
C LEU A 150 -1.85 -18.92 -1.12
N PRO A 151 -3.14 -18.59 -0.90
CA PRO A 151 -3.66 -17.28 -1.29
C PRO A 151 -2.76 -16.15 -0.79
N ALA A 152 -2.51 -15.16 -1.64
CA ALA A 152 -1.69 -14.02 -1.24
C ALA A 152 -2.43 -13.21 -0.17
N VAL A 153 -1.69 -12.65 0.78
CA VAL A 153 -2.27 -11.68 1.73
C VAL A 153 -2.73 -10.46 0.95
N GLN A 154 -4.00 -10.08 1.12
CA GLN A 154 -4.60 -8.91 0.47
C GLN A 154 -3.70 -7.68 0.63
N ARG A 155 -3.59 -6.90 -0.44
CA ARG A 155 -2.89 -5.61 -0.43
C ARG A 155 -3.86 -4.49 -0.67
N THR A 156 -3.68 -3.39 0.05
CA THR A 156 -4.51 -2.20 -0.07
C THR A 156 -3.66 -1.00 -0.44
N ALA A 157 -4.25 -0.07 -1.19
CA ALA A 157 -3.68 1.25 -1.43
C ALA A 157 -4.78 2.29 -1.26
N THR A 158 -4.41 3.47 -0.75
CA THR A 158 -5.36 4.56 -0.50
C THR A 158 -5.00 5.77 -1.34
N ILE A 159 -5.99 6.29 -2.05
CA ILE A 159 -5.92 7.48 -2.89
C ILE A 159 -6.78 8.56 -2.23
N ALA A 160 -6.18 9.69 -1.88
CA ALA A 160 -6.93 10.86 -1.43
C ALA A 160 -7.65 11.50 -2.63
N VAL A 161 -8.99 11.50 -2.58
CA VAL A 161 -9.82 12.14 -3.60
C VAL A 161 -10.01 13.60 -3.22
N VAL A 162 -9.48 14.49 -4.05
CA VAL A 162 -9.46 15.94 -3.82
C VAL A 162 -10.18 16.69 -4.94
N TRP A 163 -10.53 17.95 -4.72
CA TRP A 163 -11.06 18.84 -5.74
C TRP A 163 -9.97 19.23 -6.74
N LEU A 164 -10.40 19.62 -7.94
CA LEU A 164 -9.51 20.19 -8.94
C LEU A 164 -9.17 21.63 -8.57
N PHE A 165 -8.02 21.86 -7.94
CA PHE A 165 -7.53 23.22 -7.72
C PHE A 165 -7.00 23.81 -9.04
N THR A 166 -7.65 24.85 -9.54
CA THR A 166 -7.28 25.48 -10.82
C THR A 166 -6.27 26.63 -10.66
N GLY A 167 -5.74 26.83 -9.45
CA GLY A 167 -4.78 27.88 -9.14
C GLY A 167 -5.37 29.05 -8.34
N PHE A 168 -4.48 29.87 -7.78
CA PHE A 168 -4.82 31.22 -7.34
C PHE A 168 -5.05 32.13 -8.54
N LEU A 169 -5.99 33.06 -8.39
CA LEU A 169 -6.42 33.99 -9.43
C LEU A 169 -6.15 35.44 -9.02
N ALA A 170 -5.98 36.33 -10.01
CA ALA A 170 -5.67 37.73 -9.80
C ALA A 170 -6.54 38.40 -8.71
N PRO A 171 -5.93 39.15 -7.77
CA PRO A 171 -4.56 39.70 -7.84
C PRO A 171 -3.46 38.81 -7.25
N VAL A 172 -3.76 37.56 -6.86
CA VAL A 172 -2.77 36.65 -6.28
C VAL A 172 -2.35 35.61 -7.31
N ASP A 173 -1.05 35.52 -7.56
CA ASP A 173 -0.42 34.52 -8.39
C ASP A 173 0.03 33.31 -7.56
N SER A 174 -0.03 32.14 -8.17
CA SER A 174 0.44 30.88 -7.58
C SER A 174 1.97 30.83 -7.50
N ALA A 175 2.51 29.98 -6.62
CA ALA A 175 3.95 29.71 -6.60
C ALA A 175 4.46 29.31 -8.01
N PRO A 176 5.67 29.75 -8.41
CA PRO A 176 6.72 30.36 -7.59
C PRO A 176 6.63 31.89 -7.45
N ALA A 177 5.56 32.54 -7.89
CA ALA A 177 5.45 34.01 -7.83
C ALA A 177 5.53 34.55 -6.39
N LEU A 178 6.13 35.74 -6.26
CA LEU A 178 6.16 36.52 -5.01
C LEU A 178 5.19 37.69 -5.14
N ASN A 179 4.06 37.58 -4.45
CA ASN A 179 2.99 38.57 -4.48
C ASN A 179 3.35 39.78 -3.63
N ARG A 180 3.53 40.96 -4.25
CA ARG A 180 3.86 42.20 -3.53
C ARG A 180 2.58 42.93 -3.14
N VAL A 181 2.39 43.12 -1.83
CA VAL A 181 1.18 43.76 -1.27
C VAL A 181 1.57 44.78 -0.21
N ASN A 182 0.74 45.81 -0.03
CA ASN A 182 0.99 46.79 1.04
C ASN A 182 0.61 46.17 2.39
N ALA A 183 1.46 46.33 3.40
CA ALA A 183 1.15 45.90 4.77
C ALA A 183 -0.11 46.60 5.30
N GLY A 184 -0.96 45.87 6.02
CA GLY A 184 -2.24 46.38 6.51
C GLY A 184 -3.38 46.41 5.49
N SER A 185 -3.13 45.98 4.25
CA SER A 185 -4.16 45.94 3.20
C SER A 185 -5.07 44.70 3.31
N ALA A 186 -6.24 44.79 2.68
CA ALA A 186 -7.10 43.65 2.44
C ALA A 186 -6.70 42.98 1.12
N VAL A 187 -6.30 41.71 1.17
CA VAL A 187 -5.87 40.93 0.00
C VAL A 187 -6.99 39.94 -0.38
N PRO A 188 -7.63 40.09 -1.54
CA PRO A 188 -8.59 39.10 -2.03
C PRO A 188 -7.86 37.82 -2.46
N ILE A 189 -8.13 36.73 -1.77
CA ILE A 189 -7.63 35.39 -2.12
C ILE A 189 -8.69 34.72 -2.99
N LYS A 190 -8.45 34.66 -4.29
CA LYS A 190 -9.34 34.02 -5.26
C LYS A 190 -8.75 32.70 -5.74
N PHE A 191 -9.61 31.69 -5.90
CA PHE A 191 -9.20 30.36 -6.36
C PHE A 191 -10.37 29.61 -7.00
N GLY A 192 -10.08 28.64 -7.87
CA GLY A 192 -11.09 27.78 -8.49
C GLY A 192 -10.96 26.32 -8.08
N LEU A 193 -12.10 25.63 -7.98
CA LEU A 193 -12.22 24.21 -7.61
C LEU A 193 -12.85 23.34 -8.73
N GLY A 194 -12.86 23.85 -9.96
CA GLY A 194 -13.54 23.26 -11.11
C GLY A 194 -15.07 23.35 -11.03
N GLY A 195 -15.60 24.38 -10.37
CA GLY A 195 -17.03 24.62 -10.17
C GLY A 195 -17.42 24.74 -8.69
N ASP A 196 -18.73 24.80 -8.44
CA ASP A 196 -19.30 24.94 -7.10
C ASP A 196 -19.17 23.63 -6.31
N ARG A 197 -18.65 23.73 -5.10
CA ARG A 197 -18.45 22.67 -4.08
C ARG A 197 -19.13 23.04 -2.75
N GLY A 198 -20.00 24.04 -2.75
CA GLY A 198 -20.65 24.60 -1.58
C GLY A 198 -19.76 25.61 -0.82
N MET A 199 -20.25 26.06 0.34
CA MET A 199 -19.58 27.10 1.14
C MET A 199 -18.70 26.55 2.26
N SER A 200 -18.64 25.23 2.42
CA SER A 200 -17.86 24.53 3.45
C SER A 200 -16.53 23.99 2.91
N VAL A 201 -15.98 24.62 1.87
CA VAL A 201 -14.73 24.18 1.23
C VAL A 201 -13.48 24.52 2.04
N LEU A 202 -13.60 25.40 3.04
CA LEU A 202 -12.53 25.76 3.96
C LEU A 202 -12.84 25.22 5.35
N PRO A 203 -11.99 24.36 5.93
CA PRO A 203 -12.11 23.93 7.31
C PRO A 203 -11.71 25.07 8.26
N GLY A 204 -12.07 24.93 9.54
CA GLY A 204 -11.63 25.87 10.58
C GLY A 204 -10.10 26.00 10.61
N GLY A 205 -9.60 27.23 10.68
CA GLY A 205 -8.16 27.53 10.66
C GLY A 205 -7.57 27.80 9.27
N SER A 206 -8.34 27.58 8.20
CA SER A 206 -7.94 27.91 6.82
C SER A 206 -8.67 29.16 6.30
N PRO A 207 -8.00 30.04 5.53
CA PRO A 207 -6.56 30.04 5.24
C PRO A 207 -5.72 30.39 6.48
N ALA A 208 -4.46 29.96 6.49
CA ALA A 208 -3.48 30.30 7.51
C ALA A 208 -2.25 30.97 6.89
N SER A 209 -1.59 31.86 7.63
CA SER A 209 -0.39 32.57 7.18
C SER A 209 0.78 32.36 8.13
N MET A 210 1.97 32.12 7.59
CA MET A 210 3.20 31.87 8.35
C MET A 210 4.31 32.83 7.91
N PRO A 211 5.09 33.42 8.83
CA PRO A 211 6.27 34.21 8.46
C PRO A 211 7.34 33.31 7.83
N VAL A 212 7.92 33.78 6.73
CA VAL A 212 8.97 33.06 5.99
C VAL A 212 10.10 34.00 5.61
N SER A 213 11.30 33.45 5.40
CA SER A 213 12.41 34.21 4.83
C SER A 213 12.05 34.70 3.42
N CYS A 214 12.29 35.99 3.14
CA CYS A 214 12.11 36.52 1.79
C CYS A 214 13.04 35.86 0.78
N ALA A 215 14.27 35.56 1.18
CA ALA A 215 15.27 34.95 0.30
C ALA A 215 14.98 33.47 0.01
N THR A 216 14.73 32.66 1.05
CA THR A 216 14.67 31.20 0.91
C THR A 216 13.26 30.61 0.97
N GLY A 217 12.29 31.35 1.51
CA GLY A 217 10.95 30.81 1.81
C GLY A 217 10.91 29.88 3.01
N ALA A 218 12.03 29.70 3.73
CA ALA A 218 12.07 28.87 4.94
C ALA A 218 11.17 29.48 6.03
N ALA A 219 10.48 28.62 6.77
CA ALA A 219 9.63 29.00 7.90
C ALA A 219 10.43 29.73 8.98
N LEU A 220 9.91 30.86 9.46
CA LEU A 220 10.51 31.65 10.55
C LEU A 220 9.68 31.62 11.85
N GLY A 221 8.52 30.96 11.83
CA GLY A 221 7.60 30.90 12.96
C GLY A 221 6.38 30.05 12.63
N PRO A 222 5.42 29.95 13.56
CA PRO A 222 4.22 29.14 13.36
C PRO A 222 3.26 29.78 12.36
N ALA A 223 2.43 28.94 11.73
CA ALA A 223 1.29 29.40 10.96
C ALA A 223 0.16 29.86 11.89
N THR A 224 -0.44 31.00 11.58
CA THR A 224 -1.60 31.54 12.29
C THR A 224 -2.80 31.63 11.34
N PRO A 225 -4.00 31.16 11.73
CA PRO A 225 -5.21 31.37 10.95
C PRO A 225 -5.38 32.84 10.56
N THR A 226 -5.85 33.08 9.35
CA THR A 226 -6.10 34.44 8.89
C THR A 226 -7.36 34.99 9.55
N GLU A 227 -7.31 36.25 9.98
CA GLU A 227 -8.51 36.94 10.46
C GLU A 227 -9.41 37.26 9.27
N THR A 228 -10.51 36.51 9.18
CA THR A 228 -11.54 36.69 8.16
C THR A 228 -12.71 37.46 8.78
N PRO A 229 -13.28 38.46 8.09
CA PRO A 229 -14.38 39.23 8.65
C PRO A 229 -15.63 38.36 8.78
N GLY A 230 -15.99 38.02 10.03
CA GLY A 230 -17.18 37.23 10.36
C GLY A 230 -17.05 35.74 9.97
N LYS A 231 -17.78 34.87 10.66
CA LYS A 231 -17.70 33.40 10.55
C LYS A 231 -18.02 32.79 9.15
N SER A 232 -18.14 33.58 8.08
CA SER A 232 -18.58 33.14 6.74
C SER A 232 -18.10 34.03 5.57
N GLY A 233 -16.90 34.62 5.63
CA GLY A 233 -16.38 35.55 4.62
C GLY A 233 -16.03 34.97 3.24
N LEU A 234 -16.32 33.69 2.99
CA LEU A 234 -16.15 33.04 1.69
C LEU A 234 -17.33 33.39 0.79
N THR A 235 -17.06 33.69 -0.48
CA THR A 235 -18.07 33.81 -1.53
C THR A 235 -17.75 32.89 -2.70
N TYR A 236 -18.77 32.54 -3.49
CA TYR A 236 -18.62 31.84 -4.76
C TYR A 236 -19.33 32.63 -5.86
N ASP A 237 -18.63 32.85 -6.97
CA ASP A 237 -19.16 33.49 -8.17
C ASP A 237 -19.36 32.43 -9.27
N ALA A 238 -20.62 32.21 -9.66
CA ALA A 238 -20.96 31.16 -10.62
C ALA A 238 -20.54 31.50 -12.06
N ALA A 239 -20.46 32.79 -12.42
CA ALA A 239 -20.10 33.21 -13.77
C ALA A 239 -18.62 32.94 -14.08
N SER A 240 -17.76 33.18 -13.10
CA SER A 240 -16.32 32.94 -13.16
C SER A 240 -15.88 31.63 -12.48
N GLN A 241 -16.82 30.87 -11.92
CA GLN A 241 -16.58 29.62 -11.18
C GLN A 241 -15.50 29.75 -10.10
N THR A 242 -15.51 30.86 -9.38
CA THR A 242 -14.41 31.28 -8.51
C THR A 242 -14.88 31.47 -7.08
N TYR A 243 -14.09 30.93 -6.13
CA TYR A 243 -14.19 31.25 -4.72
C TYR A 243 -13.36 32.47 -4.38
N ALA A 244 -13.84 33.30 -3.45
CA ALA A 244 -13.09 34.43 -2.93
C ALA A 244 -13.21 34.56 -1.41
N ILE A 245 -12.09 34.84 -0.75
CA ILE A 245 -12.05 35.19 0.67
C ILE A 245 -11.08 36.35 0.88
N VAL A 246 -11.43 37.28 1.77
CA VAL A 246 -10.60 38.46 2.03
C VAL A 246 -9.66 38.18 3.21
N TRP A 247 -8.36 38.21 2.96
CA TRP A 247 -7.33 38.16 3.99
C TRP A 247 -6.96 39.57 4.44
N ARG A 248 -7.22 39.90 5.72
CA ARG A 248 -6.72 41.13 6.33
C ARG A 248 -5.29 40.94 6.82
N THR A 249 -4.42 41.83 6.40
CA THR A 249 -2.98 41.77 6.71
C THR A 249 -2.62 42.79 7.78
N ASP A 250 -1.50 42.59 8.48
CA ASP A 250 -1.05 43.50 9.53
C ASP A 250 -0.12 44.58 8.96
N LYS A 251 -0.25 45.82 9.45
CA LYS A 251 0.67 46.93 9.09
C LYS A 251 2.09 46.69 9.60
N GLY A 252 2.24 45.99 10.72
CA GLY A 252 3.53 45.61 11.30
C GLY A 252 4.30 44.58 10.46
N TRP A 253 3.71 44.03 9.40
CA TRP A 253 4.39 43.11 8.48
C TRP A 253 5.20 43.80 7.40
N ALA A 254 5.21 45.14 7.32
CA ALA A 254 6.03 45.87 6.36
C ALA A 254 7.51 45.43 6.44
N GLY A 255 8.11 45.15 5.28
CA GLY A 255 9.48 44.63 5.16
C GLY A 255 9.63 43.12 5.42
N SER A 256 8.55 42.37 5.60
CA SER A 256 8.57 40.93 5.85
C SER A 256 7.95 40.10 4.72
N CYS A 257 8.24 38.80 4.70
CA CYS A 257 7.58 37.85 3.81
C CYS A 257 6.77 36.82 4.57
N ARG A 258 5.67 36.39 3.97
CA ARG A 258 4.79 35.35 4.53
C ARG A 258 4.36 34.36 3.46
N GLN A 259 4.11 33.13 3.88
CA GLN A 259 3.43 32.13 3.06
C GLN A 259 2.00 31.97 3.55
N LEU A 260 1.04 32.13 2.64
CA LEU A 260 -0.34 31.77 2.87
C LEU A 260 -0.52 30.30 2.47
N ALA A 261 -1.13 29.50 3.35
CA ALA A 261 -1.59 28.16 3.07
C ALA A 261 -3.12 28.14 3.05
N LEU A 262 -3.67 27.76 1.90
CA LEU A 262 -5.08 27.48 1.68
C LEU A 262 -5.27 25.97 1.79
N THR A 263 -5.67 25.50 2.97
CA THR A 263 -6.07 24.10 3.16
C THR A 263 -7.56 23.97 2.86
N LEU A 264 -7.91 23.03 1.99
CA LEU A 264 -9.29 22.75 1.60
C LEU A 264 -9.87 21.62 2.47
N ALA A 265 -11.20 21.52 2.53
CA ALA A 265 -11.88 20.53 3.36
C ALA A 265 -11.68 19.08 2.87
N ASP A 266 -11.19 18.90 1.65
CA ASP A 266 -10.74 17.60 1.11
C ASP A 266 -9.33 17.18 1.58
N GLY A 267 -8.66 18.03 2.38
CA GLY A 267 -7.32 17.80 2.93
C GLY A 267 -6.16 18.30 2.06
N SER A 268 -6.42 18.75 0.83
CA SER A 268 -5.39 19.34 -0.03
C SER A 268 -4.96 20.72 0.50
N THR A 269 -3.70 21.10 0.26
CA THR A 269 -3.16 22.41 0.68
C THR A 269 -2.41 23.06 -0.47
N HIS A 270 -2.74 24.34 -0.70
CA HIS A 270 -2.17 25.16 -1.77
C HIS A 270 -1.55 26.43 -1.18
N THR A 271 -0.39 26.84 -1.69
CA THR A 271 0.37 27.93 -1.06
C THR A 271 0.67 29.08 -2.01
N ALA A 272 0.65 30.30 -1.49
CA ALA A 272 1.10 31.51 -2.18
C ALA A 272 2.07 32.29 -1.28
N ARG A 273 3.12 32.88 -1.87
CA ARG A 273 4.13 33.67 -1.14
C ARG A 273 3.88 35.16 -1.34
N PHE A 274 4.08 35.92 -0.27
CA PHE A 274 3.85 37.36 -0.22
C PHE A 274 5.05 38.10 0.34
N GLU A 275 5.33 39.27 -0.22
CA GLU A 275 6.23 40.29 0.32
C GLU A 275 5.40 41.52 0.67
N PHE A 276 5.55 41.99 1.90
CA PHE A 276 4.81 43.12 2.44
C PHE A 276 5.67 44.38 2.39
N ARG A 277 5.17 45.41 1.71
CA ARG A 277 5.81 46.74 1.63
C ARG A 277 5.03 47.80 2.39
#